data_AF-A0A972E6M6-F1
#
_entry.id   AF-A0A972E6M6-F1
#
_cell.length_a   1.000
_cell.length_b   1.000
_cell.length_c   1.000
_cell.angle_alpha   90.00
_cell.angle_beta   90.00
_cell.angle_gamma   90.00
#
_symmetry.space_group_name_H-M   'P 1'
#
loop_
_entity.id
_entity.type
_entity.pdbx_description
1 polymer ?
#
loop_
_entity_poly.entity_id
_entity_poly.type
_entity_poly.pdbx_seq_one_letter_code
_entity_poly.pdbx_strand_id
1 'polypeptide(L)'
;MIAVRQKIEQRPNATGKQLSLFDDVIDYNGYRYTCYITNLTLGAAEVWRLYRGRANCENKIKELKYDYGLDKMYQASFDGTEASLVLMTIAYNFMSLFRQVVMPDKIKHRLSTLRYKLLAISPIEKGTQRSIIKMVIQMKRRLWIQKLWDSSLGLTKPNTV
;
A
#
# COMPACT_ATOMS: atom_id res chain seq x y z
N MET A 1 -26.51 -12.15 8.59
CA MET A 1 -26.60 -10.67 8.50
C MET A 1 -26.22 -10.10 9.85
N ILE A 2 -25.35 -9.08 9.90
CA ILE A 2 -24.86 -8.47 11.14
C ILE A 2 -25.11 -6.96 11.06
N ALA A 3 -25.88 -6.43 12.01
CA ALA A 3 -26.12 -5.00 12.15
C ALA A 3 -25.27 -4.42 13.29
N VAL A 4 -24.60 -3.30 13.02
CA VAL A 4 -23.79 -2.57 14.00
C VAL A 4 -24.38 -1.18 14.18
N ARG A 5 -24.68 -0.82 15.43
CA ARG A 5 -25.05 0.55 15.82
C ARG A 5 -23.89 1.21 16.55
N GLN A 6 -23.61 2.47 16.26
CA GLN A 6 -22.54 3.25 16.89
C GLN A 6 -23.08 4.62 17.31
N LYS A 7 -22.86 5.02 18.57
CA LYS A 7 -23.26 6.34 19.04
C LYS A 7 -22.30 7.39 18.51
N ILE A 8 -22.83 8.43 17.85
CA ILE A 8 -22.06 9.49 17.18
C ILE A 8 -21.33 10.35 18.22
N GLU A 9 -21.99 10.71 19.33
CA GLU A 9 -21.38 11.50 20.41
C GLU A 9 -20.12 10.85 21.00
N GLN A 10 -20.10 9.53 21.14
CA GLN A 10 -18.95 8.80 21.70
C GLN A 10 -17.80 8.68 20.71
N ARG A 11 -18.06 8.82 19.40
CA ARG A 11 -17.07 8.66 18.34
C ARG A 11 -17.32 9.64 17.18
N PRO A 12 -17.09 10.94 17.38
CA PRO A 12 -17.35 11.96 16.36
C PRO A 12 -16.48 11.76 15.11
N ASN A 13 -15.25 11.25 15.27
CA ASN A 13 -14.31 10.99 14.18
C ASN A 13 -14.45 9.60 13.54
N ALA A 14 -15.57 8.88 13.77
CA ALA A 14 -15.78 7.58 13.16
C ALA A 14 -15.83 7.70 11.63
N THR A 15 -14.89 7.07 10.95
CA THR A 15 -14.79 7.07 9.48
C THR A 15 -15.89 6.21 8.85
N GLY A 16 -16.52 6.70 7.78
CA GLY A 16 -17.56 6.00 7.02
C GLY A 16 -18.70 6.94 6.63
N LYS A 17 -19.08 6.97 5.35
CA LYS A 17 -20.23 7.74 4.89
C LYS A 17 -21.49 7.00 5.34
N GLN A 18 -22.40 7.69 6.01
CA GLN A 18 -23.74 7.14 6.27
C GLN A 18 -24.45 7.01 4.93
N LEU A 19 -25.03 5.85 4.65
CA LEU A 19 -25.79 5.64 3.41
C LEU A 19 -27.02 6.55 3.44
N SER A 20 -27.17 7.38 2.42
CA SER A 20 -28.26 8.35 2.26
C SER A 20 -29.60 7.71 1.89
N LEU A 21 -29.75 6.41 2.13
CA LEU A 21 -30.92 5.65 1.68
C LEU A 21 -32.20 6.08 2.42
N PHE A 22 -32.07 6.87 3.49
CA PHE A 22 -33.17 7.44 4.29
C PHE A 22 -32.81 8.84 4.82
N ASP A 23 -32.28 9.73 3.98
CA ASP A 23 -31.93 11.11 4.41
C ASP A 23 -33.17 11.88 4.91
N ASP A 24 -34.35 11.56 4.38
CA ASP A 24 -35.61 12.28 4.68
C ASP A 24 -36.37 11.70 5.89
N VAL A 25 -35.92 10.54 6.39
CA VAL A 25 -36.62 9.77 7.41
C VAL A 25 -35.65 9.48 8.54
N ILE A 26 -35.69 10.36 9.54
CA ILE A 26 -35.17 10.15 10.90
C ILE A 26 -33.70 10.54 11.06
N ASP A 27 -33.49 11.70 11.69
CA ASP A 27 -32.42 11.91 12.67
C ASP A 27 -32.46 10.72 13.64
N TYR A 28 -31.72 9.64 13.36
CA TYR A 28 -31.73 8.43 14.19
C TYR A 28 -30.95 8.67 15.48
N ASN A 29 -31.45 9.57 16.33
CA ASN A 29 -31.16 9.63 17.76
C ASN A 29 -29.65 9.65 18.10
N GLY A 30 -28.83 10.27 17.25
CA GLY A 30 -27.37 10.32 17.42
C GLY A 30 -26.64 8.98 17.20
N TYR A 31 -27.20 8.05 16.42
CA TYR A 31 -26.56 6.77 16.08
C TYR A 31 -26.31 6.59 14.57
N ARG A 32 -25.16 5.97 14.25
CA ARG A 32 -24.81 5.46 12.92
C ARG A 32 -25.11 3.97 12.84
N TYR A 33 -25.73 3.55 11.75
CA TYR A 33 -26.03 2.15 11.47
C TYR A 33 -25.18 1.65 10.30
N THR A 34 -24.71 0.41 10.40
CA THR A 34 -24.02 -0.28 9.31
C THR A 34 -24.44 -1.74 9.32
N CYS A 35 -24.75 -2.28 8.14
CA CYS A 35 -25.13 -3.67 7.98
C CYS A 35 -24.08 -4.42 7.14
N TYR A 36 -23.72 -5.62 7.58
CA TYR A 36 -22.86 -6.54 6.87
C TYR A 36 -23.61 -7.82 6.51
N ILE A 37 -23.61 -8.16 5.24
CA ILE A 37 -24.08 -9.44 4.74
C ILE A 37 -22.84 -10.31 4.55
N THR A 38 -22.77 -11.43 5.26
CA THR A 38 -21.65 -12.36 5.22
C THR A 38 -22.14 -13.78 5.42
N ASN A 39 -21.41 -14.73 4.82
CA ASN A 39 -21.53 -16.17 5.03
C ASN A 39 -20.52 -16.70 6.07
N LEU A 40 -19.73 -15.83 6.70
CA LEU A 40 -18.75 -16.22 7.72
C LEU A 40 -19.47 -16.60 9.02
N THR A 41 -19.01 -17.67 9.66
CA THR A 41 -19.48 -18.16 10.98
C THR A 41 -18.82 -17.47 12.18
N LEU A 42 -18.01 -16.44 11.93
CA LEU A 42 -17.29 -15.68 12.95
C LEU A 42 -18.23 -14.83 13.81
N GLY A 43 -17.76 -14.45 15.01
CA GLY A 43 -18.53 -13.57 15.88
C GLY A 43 -18.78 -12.20 15.24
N ALA A 44 -19.91 -11.57 15.55
CA ALA A 44 -20.31 -10.28 14.95
C ALA A 44 -19.22 -9.19 15.07
N ALA A 45 -18.54 -9.14 16.22
CA ALA A 45 -17.44 -8.19 16.46
C ALA A 45 -16.19 -8.49 15.60
N GLU A 46 -15.93 -9.76 15.29
CA GLU A 46 -14.80 -10.17 14.45
C GLU A 46 -15.07 -9.86 12.99
N VAL A 47 -16.29 -10.14 12.50
CA VAL A 47 -16.71 -9.73 11.16
C VAL A 47 -16.58 -8.22 11.00
N TRP A 48 -17.02 -7.43 11.98
CA TRP A 48 -16.87 -5.98 11.96
C TRP A 48 -15.39 -5.56 11.92
N ARG A 49 -14.54 -6.14 12.76
CA ARG A 49 -13.09 -5.87 12.78
C ARG A 49 -12.42 -6.22 11.45
N LEU A 50 -12.77 -7.37 10.86
CA LEU A 50 -12.26 -7.83 9.57
C LEU A 50 -12.66 -6.87 8.45
N TYR A 51 -13.95 -6.50 8.40
CA TYR A 51 -14.46 -5.65 7.34
C TYR A 51 -13.96 -4.21 7.43
N ARG A 52 -13.73 -3.69 8.65
CA ARG A 52 -13.12 -2.37 8.87
C ARG A 52 -11.77 -2.22 8.16
N GLY A 53 -11.02 -3.31 7.99
CA GLY A 53 -9.74 -3.34 7.26
C GLY A 53 -9.86 -3.14 5.75
N ARG A 54 -11.06 -3.25 5.16
CA ARG A 54 -11.29 -3.16 3.70
C ARG A 54 -10.94 -1.79 3.12
N ALA A 55 -11.01 -0.73 3.92
CA ALA A 55 -10.59 0.61 3.49
C ALA A 55 -9.11 0.66 3.04
N ASN A 56 -8.27 -0.28 3.53
CA ASN A 56 -6.89 -0.38 3.09
C ASN A 56 -6.76 -0.87 1.64
N CYS A 57 -7.74 -1.59 1.10
CA CYS A 57 -7.73 -2.05 -0.29
C CYS A 57 -7.80 -0.86 -1.26
N GLU A 58 -8.65 0.12 -0.96
CA GLU A 58 -8.76 1.36 -1.76
C GLU A 58 -7.43 2.11 -1.81
N ASN A 59 -6.70 2.19 -0.69
CA ASN A 59 -5.38 2.81 -0.65
C ASN A 59 -4.36 2.06 -1.52
N LYS A 60 -4.41 0.72 -1.56
CA LYS A 60 -3.56 -0.10 -2.44
C LYS A 60 -3.90 0.10 -3.92
N ILE A 61 -5.19 0.18 -4.26
CA ILE A 61 -5.64 0.46 -5.63
C ILE A 61 -5.18 1.85 -6.08
N LYS A 62 -5.27 2.86 -5.20
CA LYS A 62 -4.73 4.19 -5.47
C LYS A 62 -3.22 4.18 -5.67
N GLU A 63 -2.48 3.42 -4.84
CA GLU A 63 -1.03 3.26 -5.03
C GLU A 63 -0.71 2.65 -6.39
N LEU A 64 -1.38 1.56 -6.76
CA LEU A 64 -1.23 0.93 -8.07
C LEU A 64 -1.57 1.90 -9.23
N LYS A 65 -2.64 2.67 -9.10
CA LYS A 65 -3.05 3.66 -10.10
C LYS A 65 -1.99 4.75 -10.27
N TYR A 66 -1.60 5.42 -9.19
CA TYR A 66 -0.78 6.64 -9.24
C TYR A 66 0.72 6.37 -9.32
N ASP A 67 1.22 5.37 -8.58
CA ASP A 67 2.66 5.12 -8.47
C ASP A 67 3.14 4.14 -9.55
N TYR A 68 2.31 3.16 -9.91
CA TYR A 68 2.64 2.14 -10.93
C TYR A 68 2.03 2.45 -12.29
N GLY A 69 1.24 3.52 -12.41
CA GLY A 69 0.74 4.02 -13.69
C GLY A 69 -0.28 3.10 -14.35
N LEU A 70 -1.06 2.33 -13.58
CA LEU A 70 -2.13 1.50 -14.14
C LEU A 70 -3.15 2.31 -14.96
N ASP A 71 -3.30 3.61 -14.69
CA ASP A 71 -4.17 4.51 -15.46
C ASP A 71 -3.61 4.91 -16.83
N LYS A 72 -2.34 4.61 -17.10
CA LYS A 72 -1.63 4.99 -18.33
C LYS A 72 -1.26 3.79 -19.20
N MET A 73 -1.77 2.60 -18.87
CA MET A 73 -1.51 1.38 -19.62
C MET A 73 -2.51 1.25 -20.76
N TYR A 74 -2.13 1.74 -21.94
CA TYR A 74 -2.90 1.55 -23.15
C TYR A 74 -2.03 0.81 -24.17
N GLN A 75 -2.39 -0.45 -24.46
CA GLN A 75 -1.81 -1.22 -25.55
C GLN A 75 -2.88 -1.39 -26.64
N ALA A 76 -2.44 -1.62 -27.88
CA ALA A 76 -3.34 -1.79 -29.02
C ALA A 76 -4.15 -3.11 -28.96
N SER A 77 -3.66 -4.11 -28.23
CA SER A 77 -4.33 -5.39 -28.02
C SER A 77 -4.78 -5.58 -26.57
N PHE A 78 -5.85 -6.36 -26.39
CA PHE A 78 -6.33 -6.76 -25.07
C PHE A 78 -5.27 -7.58 -24.33
N ASP A 79 -4.71 -8.60 -24.98
CA ASP A 79 -3.68 -9.48 -24.42
C ASP A 79 -2.43 -8.71 -23.98
N GLY A 80 -2.03 -7.69 -24.74
CA GLY A 80 -0.89 -6.84 -24.39
C GLY A 80 -1.16 -6.01 -23.13
N THR A 81 -2.40 -5.53 -22.97
CA THR A 81 -2.82 -4.79 -21.77
C THR A 81 -2.88 -5.71 -20.55
N GLU A 82 -3.44 -6.92 -20.72
CA GLU A 82 -3.52 -7.94 -19.66
C GLU A 82 -2.12 -8.37 -19.18
N ALA A 83 -1.23 -8.74 -20.10
CA ALA A 83 0.14 -9.14 -19.76
C ALA A 83 0.87 -8.02 -19.01
N SER A 84 0.68 -6.78 -19.44
CA SER A 84 1.28 -5.62 -18.79
C SER A 84 0.70 -5.40 -17.38
N LEU A 85 -0.61 -5.56 -17.19
CA LEU A 85 -1.27 -5.45 -15.88
C LEU A 85 -0.77 -6.54 -14.91
N VAL A 86 -0.63 -7.77 -15.38
CA VAL A 86 -0.08 -8.89 -14.58
C VAL A 86 1.36 -8.60 -14.17
N LEU A 87 2.20 -8.18 -15.10
CA LEU A 87 3.59 -7.82 -14.82
C LEU A 87 3.68 -6.70 -13.76
N MET A 88 2.83 -5.68 -13.87
CA MET A 88 2.78 -4.57 -12.92
C MET A 88 2.34 -5.03 -11.53
N THR A 89 1.37 -5.95 -11.47
CA THR A 89 0.90 -6.54 -10.21
C THR A 89 2.01 -7.37 -9.54
N ILE A 90 2.79 -8.12 -10.31
CA ILE A 90 3.95 -8.85 -9.82
C ILE A 90 5.00 -7.87 -9.27
N ALA A 91 5.33 -6.80 -10.01
CA ALA A 91 6.26 -5.77 -9.55
C ALA A 91 5.79 -5.08 -8.25
N TYR A 92 4.49 -4.82 -8.12
CA TYR A 92 3.89 -4.32 -6.88
C TYR A 92 4.10 -5.28 -5.71
N ASN A 93 3.85 -6.57 -5.92
CA ASN A 93 4.02 -7.59 -4.90
C ASN A 93 5.49 -7.69 -4.44
N PHE A 94 6.45 -7.64 -5.38
CA PHE A 94 7.87 -7.60 -5.04
C PHE A 94 8.24 -6.37 -4.20
N MET A 95 7.78 -5.18 -4.57
CA MET A 95 8.05 -3.97 -3.80
C MET A 95 7.36 -4.01 -2.42
N SER A 96 6.17 -4.60 -2.34
CA SER A 96 5.45 -4.81 -1.09
C SER A 96 6.21 -5.75 -0.15
N LEU A 97 6.76 -6.85 -0.68
CA LEU A 97 7.63 -7.76 0.07
C LEU A 97 8.92 -7.09 0.50
N PHE A 98 9.58 -6.39 -0.42
CA PHE A 98 10.79 -5.63 -0.12
C PHE A 98 10.56 -4.65 1.05
N ARG A 99 9.44 -3.92 1.06
CA ARG A 99 9.09 -3.06 2.19
C ARG A 99 8.92 -3.85 3.49
N GLN A 100 8.20 -4.97 3.47
CA GLN A 100 7.93 -5.75 4.69
C GLN A 100 9.19 -6.38 5.28
N VAL A 101 10.08 -6.85 4.42
CA VAL A 101 11.26 -7.64 4.81
C VAL A 101 12.47 -6.77 5.08
N VAL A 102 12.72 -5.78 4.22
CA VAL A 102 13.96 -4.99 4.22
C VAL A 102 13.77 -3.63 4.91
N MET A 103 12.53 -3.13 4.99
CA MET A 103 12.22 -1.84 5.62
C MET A 103 11.08 -1.97 6.64
N PRO A 104 11.34 -2.55 7.84
CA PRO A 104 10.34 -2.69 8.91
C PRO A 104 9.95 -1.35 9.57
N ASP A 105 10.08 -0.23 8.86
CA ASP A 105 9.71 1.09 9.33
C ASP A 105 8.20 1.20 9.52
N LYS A 106 7.79 1.95 10.56
CA LYS A 106 6.38 2.27 10.82
C LYS A 106 5.72 3.02 9.65
N ILE A 107 6.51 3.66 8.79
CA ILE A 107 6.04 4.48 7.67
C ILE A 107 6.24 3.70 6.37
N LYS A 108 5.14 3.34 5.72
CA LYS A 108 5.17 2.72 4.39
C LYS A 108 5.46 3.78 3.33
N HIS A 109 6.67 3.78 2.81
CA HIS A 109 7.06 4.68 1.73
C HIS A 109 6.39 4.30 0.39
N ARG A 110 5.92 5.32 -0.33
CA ARG A 110 5.46 5.21 -1.72
C ARG A 110 6.60 4.93 -2.68
N LEU A 111 6.29 4.40 -3.85
CA LEU A 111 7.30 4.00 -4.84
C LEU A 111 8.18 5.19 -5.27
N SER A 112 7.59 6.37 -5.44
CA SER A 112 8.32 7.59 -5.80
C SER A 112 9.40 7.96 -4.77
N THR A 113 9.07 7.85 -3.49
CA THR A 113 10.00 8.09 -2.37
C THR A 113 11.07 7.01 -2.30
N LEU A 114 10.70 5.74 -2.50
CA LEU A 114 11.65 4.62 -2.52
C LEU A 114 12.64 4.76 -3.68
N ARG A 115 12.15 5.05 -4.88
CA ARG A 115 12.98 5.34 -6.05
C ARG A 115 13.95 6.48 -5.77
N TYR A 116 13.49 7.58 -5.18
CA TYR A 116 14.39 8.66 -4.80
C TYR A 116 15.44 8.19 -3.78
N LYS A 117 15.04 7.48 -2.72
CA LYS A 117 15.95 7.02 -1.66
C LYS A 117 16.98 5.98 -2.13
N LEU A 118 16.59 5.05 -2.99
CA LEU A 118 17.39 3.91 -3.42
C LEU A 118 18.15 4.18 -4.73
N LEU A 119 17.51 4.86 -5.68
CA LEU A 119 17.97 5.02 -7.06
C LEU A 119 18.27 6.48 -7.41
N ALA A 120 18.54 7.36 -6.45
CA ALA A 120 19.10 8.67 -6.76
C ALA A 120 20.51 8.48 -7.35
N ILE A 121 20.52 8.33 -8.67
CA ILE A 121 21.69 8.18 -9.53
C ILE A 121 22.53 9.45 -9.42
N SER A 122 23.82 9.25 -9.19
CA SER A 122 24.79 10.33 -9.16
C SER A 122 25.18 10.71 -10.60
N PRO A 123 25.60 11.96 -10.86
CA PRO A 123 26.12 12.35 -12.17
C PRO A 123 27.20 11.38 -12.67
N ILE A 124 27.04 10.94 -13.91
CA ILE A 124 28.02 10.12 -14.62
C ILE A 124 29.05 11.07 -15.20
N GLU A 125 30.29 11.02 -14.70
CA GLU A 125 31.41 11.71 -15.35
C GLU A 125 31.93 10.82 -16.48
N LYS A 126 31.74 11.26 -17.73
CA LYS A 126 32.33 10.60 -18.91
C LYS A 126 33.81 10.98 -18.99
N GLY A 127 34.70 10.08 -18.58
CA GLY A 127 36.12 10.17 -18.90
C GLY A 127 36.40 9.70 -20.33
N THR A 128 37.51 10.18 -20.92
CA THR A 128 37.91 9.95 -22.31
C THR A 128 38.10 8.46 -22.68
N GLN A 129 38.28 7.55 -21.71
CA GLN A 129 38.42 6.11 -21.94
C GLN A 129 37.48 5.21 -21.11
N ARG A 130 36.98 5.64 -19.94
CA ARG A 130 36.04 4.89 -19.10
C ARG A 130 35.07 5.83 -18.42
N SER A 131 33.78 5.47 -18.40
CA SER A 131 32.76 6.18 -17.65
C SER A 131 32.92 5.84 -16.17
N ILE A 132 33.16 6.84 -15.31
CA ILE A 132 33.23 6.62 -13.86
C ILE A 132 31.95 7.18 -13.25
N ILE A 133 31.13 6.30 -12.68
CA ILE A 133 29.95 6.69 -11.91
C ILE A 133 30.42 6.97 -10.49
N LYS A 134 30.77 8.22 -10.19
CA LYS A 134 31.03 8.64 -8.80
C LYS A 134 29.69 8.68 -8.11
N MET A 135 29.31 7.66 -7.34
CA MET A 135 28.11 7.71 -6.50
C MET A 135 28.32 8.70 -5.34
N VAL A 136 28.00 9.98 -5.54
CA VAL A 136 28.02 11.01 -4.49
C VAL A 136 26.74 10.86 -3.67
N ILE A 137 26.75 9.85 -2.81
CA ILE A 137 25.69 9.65 -1.83
C ILE A 137 26.07 10.49 -0.61
N GLN A 138 25.21 11.47 -0.24
CA GLN A 138 25.37 12.23 1.00
C GLN A 138 25.57 11.27 2.19
N MET A 139 26.55 11.53 3.08
CA MET A 139 27.00 10.57 4.11
C MET A 139 25.86 9.95 4.93
N LYS A 140 24.83 10.73 5.29
CA LYS A 140 23.64 10.24 6.01
C LYS A 140 22.86 9.16 5.25
N ARG A 141 22.78 9.26 3.91
CA ARG A 141 22.17 8.25 3.05
C ARG A 141 23.01 7.00 2.94
N ARG A 142 24.35 7.12 2.92
CA ARG A 142 25.24 5.96 2.89
C ARG A 142 25.05 5.09 4.13
N LEU A 143 24.98 5.73 5.30
CA LEU A 143 24.72 5.03 6.56
C LEU A 143 23.34 4.34 6.56
N TRP A 144 22.32 5.00 6.00
CA TRP A 144 20.98 4.41 5.86
C TRP A 144 20.95 3.22 4.89
N ILE A 145 21.64 3.32 3.75
CA ILE A 145 21.78 2.22 2.78
C ILE A 145 22.58 1.06 3.40
N GLN A 146 23.66 1.33 4.14
CA GLN A 146 24.40 0.29 4.85
C GLN A 146 23.52 -0.45 5.86
N LYS A 147 22.77 0.29 6.70
CA LYS A 147 21.80 -0.33 7.62
C LYS A 147 20.76 -1.21 6.90
N LEU A 148 20.35 -0.79 5.71
CA LEU A 148 19.43 -1.55 4.88
C LEU A 148 20.07 -2.85 4.36
N TRP A 149 21.33 -2.81 3.92
CA TRP A 149 22.08 -4.00 3.52
C TRP A 149 22.36 -4.93 4.70
N ASP A 150 22.74 -4.39 5.85
CA ASP A 150 22.96 -5.17 7.08
C ASP A 150 21.68 -5.92 7.49
N SER A 151 20.53 -5.26 7.36
CA SER A 151 19.21 -5.87 7.62
C SER A 151 18.88 -6.99 6.62
N SER A 152 19.35 -6.88 5.37
CA SER A 152 19.17 -7.93 4.35
C SER A 152 20.05 -9.16 4.58
N LEU A 153 21.23 -8.98 5.17
CA LEU A 153 22.16 -10.08 5.47
C LEU A 153 21.65 -11.00 6.57
N GLY A 154 20.79 -10.49 7.47
CA GLY A 154 20.14 -11.27 8.53
C GLY A 154 18.91 -12.07 8.07
N LEU A 155 18.56 -12.04 6.78
CA LEU A 155 17.40 -12.74 6.25
C LEU A 155 17.69 -14.24 6.12
N THR A 156 17.20 -15.02 7.09
CA THR A 156 17.17 -16.47 7.00
C THR A 156 16.04 -16.91 6.07
N LYS A 157 16.28 -17.93 5.23
CA LYS A 157 15.25 -18.58 4.43
C LYS A 157 14.03 -18.88 5.33
N PRO A 158 12.79 -18.54 4.90
CA PRO A 158 11.61 -18.91 5.67
C PRO A 158 11.62 -20.43 5.86
N ASN A 159 11.44 -20.87 7.10
CA ASN A 159 11.38 -22.29 7.45
C ASN A 159 10.34 -22.95 6.55
N THR A 160 10.82 -23.77 5.61
CA THR A 160 9.98 -24.61 4.77
C THR A 160 9.36 -25.65 5.69
N VAL A 161 8.09 -25.46 6.00
CA VAL A 161 7.20 -26.49 6.58
C VAL A 161 6.84 -27.46 5.46
#